data_AF-K1TEM6-F1
#
_entry.id   AF-K1TEM6-F1
#
_cell.length_a   1.000
_cell.length_b   1.000
_cell.length_c   1.000
_cell.angle_alpha   90.00
_cell.angle_beta   90.00
_cell.angle_gamma   90.00
#
_symmetry.space_group_name_H-M   'P 1'
#
loop_
_entity.id
_entity.type
_entity.pdbx_description
1 polymer ?
#
loop_
_entity_poly.entity_id
_entity_poly.type
_entity_poly.pdbx_seq_one_letter_code
_entity_poly.pdbx_strand_id
1 'polypeptide(L)'
;DISRPSLEEQNPALYAQYLAALRAYKASEHKLTFVMMDNRDGLAPIAQNQRLTAYPDSVDFICMTHPENLASEYADQMAEVRKKGTRVVCEIDYARIESEWEALQAPETDEPETDDTVTPGDVTDGVQEEAGSEGDATDSADDSAFLAFCRERVEALTTSCERYGFDGVTFTYDGPVLSSLTPSRRL
;
A
#
# COMPACT_ATOMS: atom_id res chain seq x y z
N ASP A 1 13.90 27.11 29.93
CA ASP A 1 13.50 26.62 28.62
C ASP A 1 14.12 27.54 27.57
N ILE A 2 14.85 26.99 26.59
CA ILE A 2 15.53 27.79 25.55
C ILE A 2 14.91 27.39 24.22
N SER A 3 13.93 28.17 23.77
CA SER A 3 13.41 28.07 22.40
C SER A 3 14.46 28.61 21.44
N ARG A 4 14.94 27.76 20.53
CA ARG A 4 15.81 28.18 19.41
C ARG A 4 14.91 28.44 18.22
N PRO A 5 14.81 29.69 17.73
CA PRO A 5 13.98 29.99 16.58
C PRO A 5 14.48 29.20 15.35
N SER A 6 13.57 28.80 14.49
CA SER A 6 13.86 28.13 13.22
C SER A 6 14.56 29.09 12.24
N LEU A 7 15.15 28.54 11.17
CA LEU A 7 15.73 29.37 10.09
C LEU A 7 14.67 30.28 9.46
N GLU A 8 13.44 29.78 9.32
CA GLU A 8 12.29 30.52 8.82
C GLU A 8 11.99 31.75 9.70
N GLU A 9 11.97 31.58 11.02
CA GLU A 9 11.71 32.69 11.96
C GLU A 9 12.88 33.68 12.04
N GLN A 10 14.12 33.19 11.96
CA GLN A 10 15.30 34.04 12.05
C GLN A 10 15.57 34.86 10.79
N ASN A 11 15.36 34.26 9.61
CA ASN A 11 15.61 34.91 8.33
C ASN A 11 14.63 34.41 7.26
N PRO A 12 13.41 35.00 7.21
CA PRO A 12 12.38 34.61 6.26
C PRO A 12 12.84 34.73 4.80
N ALA A 13 13.66 35.74 4.48
CA ALA A 13 14.15 35.96 3.12
C ALA A 13 15.12 34.85 2.67
N LEU A 14 16.04 34.43 3.55
CA LEU A 14 16.94 33.32 3.28
C LEU A 14 16.19 31.99 3.17
N TYR A 15 15.19 31.77 4.03
CA TYR A 15 14.36 30.57 3.97
C TYR A 15 13.57 30.49 2.65
N ALA A 16 13.00 31.60 2.19
CA ALA A 16 12.31 31.67 0.90
C ALA A 16 13.25 31.34 -0.28
N GLN A 17 14.49 31.85 -0.26
CA GLN A 17 15.51 31.52 -1.26
C GLN A 17 15.87 30.03 -1.23
N TYR A 18 16.03 29.46 -0.04
CA TYR A 18 16.29 28.03 0.15
C TYR A 18 15.16 27.15 -0.43
N LEU A 19 13.90 27.45 -0.13
CA LEU A 19 12.76 26.71 -0.70
C LEU A 19 12.69 26.84 -2.22
N ALA A 20 13.01 28.01 -2.77
CA ALA A 20 13.08 28.21 -4.22
C ALA A 20 14.18 27.35 -4.86
N ALA A 21 15.36 27.29 -4.22
CA ALA A 21 16.47 26.46 -4.68
C ALA A 21 16.14 24.95 -4.62
N LEU A 22 15.47 24.49 -3.55
CA LEU A 22 14.99 23.10 -3.46
C LEU A 22 14.04 22.76 -4.60
N ARG A 23 13.01 23.59 -4.84
CA ARG A 23 12.06 23.36 -5.92
C ARG A 23 12.74 23.38 -7.29
N ALA A 24 13.70 24.28 -7.50
CA ALA A 24 14.46 24.34 -8.74
C ALA A 24 15.32 23.09 -8.95
N TYR A 25 15.99 22.59 -7.89
CA TYR A 25 16.74 21.34 -7.94
C TYR A 25 15.84 20.15 -8.31
N LYS A 26 14.69 19.99 -7.64
CA LYS A 26 13.74 18.89 -7.91
C LYS A 26 13.09 18.97 -9.29
N ALA A 27 13.04 20.15 -9.89
CA ALA A 27 12.58 20.33 -11.27
C ALA A 27 13.68 20.09 -12.33
N SER A 28 14.94 20.08 -11.92
CA SER A 28 16.09 19.81 -12.81
C SER A 28 16.35 18.31 -12.98
N GLU A 29 17.22 17.95 -13.92
CA GLU A 29 17.66 16.55 -14.06
C GLU A 29 18.54 16.14 -12.87
N HIS A 30 18.11 15.12 -12.13
CA HIS A 30 18.84 14.54 -11.01
C HIS A 30 18.34 13.10 -10.76
N LYS A 31 19.02 12.39 -9.85
CA LYS A 31 18.55 11.06 -9.41
C LYS A 31 17.36 11.22 -8.49
N LEU A 32 16.23 10.64 -8.88
CA LEU A 32 15.01 10.65 -8.08
C LEU A 32 15.13 9.71 -6.89
N THR A 33 14.66 10.18 -5.73
CA THR A 33 14.59 9.40 -4.50
C THR A 33 13.14 9.18 -4.11
N PHE A 34 12.77 7.90 -3.97
CA PHE A 34 11.46 7.45 -3.51
C PHE A 34 11.59 6.88 -2.10
N VAL A 35 10.62 7.18 -1.25
CA VAL A 35 10.48 6.54 0.06
C VAL A 35 9.10 5.93 0.16
N MET A 36 9.04 4.63 0.41
CA MET A 36 7.81 3.92 0.70
C MET A 36 7.56 3.95 2.21
N MET A 37 6.34 4.33 2.59
CA MET A 37 5.93 4.49 3.97
C MET A 37 4.56 3.82 4.18
N ASP A 38 4.52 2.93 5.16
CA ASP A 38 3.26 2.37 5.65
C ASP A 38 2.51 3.44 6.48
N ASN A 39 1.45 3.98 5.89
CA ASN A 39 0.52 4.86 6.57
C ASN A 39 -0.66 4.04 7.11
N ARG A 40 -0.58 3.63 8.37
CA ARG A 40 -1.63 2.85 9.03
C ARG A 40 -3.03 3.44 8.80
N ASP A 41 -3.97 2.58 8.41
CA ASP A 41 -5.35 2.95 8.08
C ASP A 41 -6.02 3.72 9.22
N GLY A 42 -6.53 4.92 8.93
CA GLY A 42 -7.29 5.76 9.86
C GLY A 42 -6.50 6.34 11.04
N LEU A 43 -5.18 6.14 11.10
CA LEU A 43 -4.39 6.49 12.27
C LEU A 43 -3.41 7.63 12.00
N ALA A 44 -3.46 8.65 12.87
CA ALA A 44 -2.52 9.75 12.87
C ALA A 44 -1.08 9.27 13.17
N PRO A 45 -0.04 9.95 12.65
CA PRO A 45 1.34 9.53 12.85
C PRO A 45 1.79 9.74 14.29
N ILE A 46 2.17 8.63 14.93
CA ILE A 46 2.68 8.59 16.31
C ILE A 46 4.21 8.61 16.37
N ALA A 47 4.88 8.08 15.34
CA ALA A 47 6.32 7.96 15.27
C ALA A 47 6.92 8.88 14.18
N GLN A 48 8.22 9.20 14.29
CA GLN A 48 8.89 10.10 13.34
C GLN A 48 8.91 9.54 11.92
N ASN A 49 9.09 8.23 11.74
CA ASN A 49 9.05 7.58 10.43
C ASN A 49 7.65 7.55 9.78
N GLN A 50 6.60 7.95 10.51
CA GLN A 50 5.25 8.10 9.97
C GLN A 50 4.95 9.55 9.57
N ARG A 51 5.85 10.51 9.86
CA ARG A 51 5.66 11.93 9.56
C ARG A 51 6.28 12.28 8.23
N LEU A 52 5.49 12.80 7.29
CA LEU A 52 5.98 13.18 5.96
C LEU A 52 7.07 14.26 6.05
N THR A 53 6.92 15.17 7.01
CA THR A 53 7.84 16.29 7.24
C THR A 53 9.16 15.88 7.89
N ALA A 54 9.28 14.64 8.38
CA ALA A 54 10.51 14.11 8.96
C ALA A 54 11.49 13.56 7.92
N TYR A 55 11.04 13.33 6.68
CA TYR A 55 11.92 12.86 5.62
C TYR A 55 12.91 13.94 5.16
N PRO A 56 14.13 13.55 4.74
CA PRO A 56 15.13 14.49 4.23
C PRO A 56 14.62 15.27 3.00
N ASP A 57 15.06 16.52 2.85
CA ASP A 57 14.62 17.38 1.74
C ASP A 57 15.05 16.85 0.35
N SER A 58 16.02 15.94 0.31
CA SER A 58 16.45 15.23 -0.91
C SER A 58 15.45 14.17 -1.39
N VAL A 59 14.40 13.85 -0.63
CA VAL A 59 13.35 12.93 -1.05
C VAL A 59 12.42 13.63 -2.05
N ASP A 60 12.22 13.02 -3.21
CA ASP A 60 11.37 13.58 -4.28
C ASP A 60 9.93 13.09 -4.16
N PHE A 61 9.76 11.81 -3.85
CA PHE A 61 8.47 11.15 -3.75
C PHE A 61 8.35 10.39 -2.43
N ILE A 62 7.23 10.59 -1.74
CA ILE A 62 6.82 9.76 -0.61
C ILE A 62 5.62 8.94 -1.06
N CYS A 63 5.76 7.62 -1.09
CA CYS A 63 4.73 6.66 -1.46
C CYS A 63 4.02 6.15 -0.20
N MET A 64 2.70 6.31 -0.15
CA MET A 64 1.85 5.88 0.96
C MET A 64 1.04 4.65 0.54
N THR A 65 1.07 3.60 1.35
CA THR A 65 0.51 2.27 1.03
C THR A 65 -1.01 2.14 1.21
N HIS A 66 -1.64 3.01 2.00
CA HIS A 66 -3.08 2.93 2.32
C HIS A 66 -3.81 4.26 2.02
N PRO A 67 -4.23 4.50 0.76
CA PRO A 67 -4.85 5.78 0.38
C PRO A 67 -6.30 5.96 0.84
N GLU A 68 -6.95 4.95 1.41
CA GLU A 68 -8.41 4.87 1.54
C GLU A 68 -8.96 5.62 2.75
N ASN A 69 -8.21 5.67 3.84
CA ASN A 69 -8.61 6.26 5.10
C ASN A 69 -7.43 7.02 5.74
N LEU A 70 -7.12 8.20 5.20
CA LEU A 70 -6.07 9.05 5.76
C LEU A 70 -6.59 9.86 6.95
N ALA A 71 -5.84 9.84 8.04
CA ALA A 71 -6.02 10.78 9.15
C ALA A 71 -5.77 12.22 8.67
N SER A 72 -6.50 13.20 9.22
CA SER A 72 -6.48 14.59 8.73
C SER A 72 -5.11 15.26 8.84
N GLU A 73 -4.26 14.82 9.78
CA GLU A 73 -2.90 15.32 9.97
C GLU A 73 -1.99 15.06 8.77
N TYR A 74 -2.31 14.08 7.92
CA TYR A 74 -1.55 13.85 6.69
C TYR A 74 -1.80 14.96 5.67
N ALA A 75 -3.00 15.54 5.60
CA ALA A 75 -3.30 16.61 4.66
C ALA A 75 -2.41 17.85 4.89
N ASP A 76 -2.26 18.26 6.15
CA ASP A 76 -1.38 19.38 6.53
C ASP A 76 0.08 19.05 6.21
N GLN A 77 0.52 17.83 6.53
CA GLN A 77 1.90 17.41 6.26
C GLN A 77 2.20 17.30 4.76
N MET A 78 1.24 16.85 3.94
CA MET A 78 1.33 16.86 2.48
C MET A 78 1.52 18.28 1.96
N ALA A 79 0.75 19.24 2.50
CA ALA A 79 0.93 20.65 2.15
C ALA A 79 2.33 21.17 2.52
N GLU A 80 2.87 20.81 3.69
CA GLU A 80 4.22 21.23 4.11
C GLU A 80 5.33 20.67 3.22
N VAL A 81 5.31 19.37 2.90
CA VAL A 81 6.37 18.78 2.05
C VAL A 81 6.32 19.29 0.61
N ARG A 82 5.12 19.65 0.11
CA ARG A 82 4.95 20.30 -1.19
C ARG A 82 5.59 21.67 -1.28
N LYS A 83 5.67 22.43 -0.18
CA LYS A 83 6.42 23.71 -0.16
C LYS A 83 7.88 23.52 -0.56
N LYS A 84 8.46 22.36 -0.21
CA LYS A 84 9.84 21.96 -0.52
C LYS A 84 9.99 21.26 -1.88
N GLY A 85 8.88 21.06 -2.60
CA GLY A 85 8.84 20.36 -3.88
C GLY A 85 8.79 18.84 -3.80
N THR A 86 8.62 18.26 -2.60
CA THR A 86 8.36 16.81 -2.45
C THR A 86 6.92 16.51 -2.85
N ARG A 87 6.72 15.44 -3.61
CA ARG A 87 5.41 14.94 -4.03
C ARG A 87 5.02 13.74 -3.18
N VAL A 88 3.74 13.61 -2.90
CA VAL A 88 3.18 12.49 -2.13
C VAL A 88 2.27 11.70 -3.05
N VAL A 89 2.60 10.42 -3.26
CA VAL A 89 1.88 9.52 -4.16
C VAL A 89 1.31 8.36 -3.36
N CYS A 90 0.22 7.78 -3.84
CA CYS A 90 -0.36 6.58 -3.26
C CYS A 90 0.12 5.33 -4.00
N GLU A 91 0.18 4.20 -3.31
CA GLU A 91 0.45 2.89 -3.90
C GLU A 91 -0.86 2.15 -4.20
N ILE A 92 -0.87 1.51 -5.37
CA ILE A 92 -1.85 0.49 -5.76
C ILE A 92 -1.07 -0.82 -5.90
N ASP A 93 -1.26 -1.71 -4.93
CA ASP A 93 -0.62 -3.02 -4.90
C ASP A 93 -1.54 -4.09 -5.51
N TYR A 94 -1.10 -4.73 -6.58
CA TYR A 94 -1.83 -5.81 -7.22
C TYR A 94 -2.04 -7.01 -6.28
N ALA A 95 -1.04 -7.39 -5.48
CA ALA A 95 -1.14 -8.54 -4.60
C ALA A 95 -2.24 -8.35 -3.55
N ARG A 96 -2.44 -7.10 -3.08
CA ARG A 96 -3.55 -6.73 -2.21
C ARG A 96 -4.90 -6.90 -2.91
N ILE A 97 -5.03 -6.44 -4.17
CA ILE A 97 -6.27 -6.58 -4.94
C ILE A 97 -6.58 -8.06 -5.19
N GLU A 98 -5.59 -8.86 -5.57
CA GLU A 98 -5.75 -10.30 -5.76
C GLU A 98 -6.20 -10.99 -4.47
N SER A 99 -5.56 -10.67 -3.34
CA SER A 99 -5.94 -11.22 -2.02
C SER A 99 -7.36 -10.84 -1.59
N GLU A 100 -7.79 -9.61 -1.86
CA GLU A 100 -9.17 -9.16 -1.58
C GLU A 100 -10.19 -9.93 -2.44
N TRP A 101 -9.87 -10.22 -3.70
CA TRP A 101 -10.71 -11.04 -4.58
C TRP A 101 -10.83 -12.49 -4.08
N GLU A 102 -9.70 -13.12 -3.74
CA GLU A 102 -9.68 -14.48 -3.19
C GLU A 102 -10.51 -14.59 -1.90
N ALA A 103 -10.42 -13.58 -1.02
CA ALA A 103 -11.20 -13.52 0.20
C ALA A 103 -12.73 -13.44 -0.04
N LEU A 104 -13.17 -12.82 -1.14
CA LEU A 104 -14.59 -12.78 -1.53
C LEU A 104 -15.10 -14.13 -2.07
N GLN A 105 -14.19 -14.97 -2.58
CA GLN A 105 -14.53 -16.30 -3.10
C GLN A 105 -14.47 -17.40 -2.02
N ALA A 106 -13.82 -17.13 -0.89
CA ALA A 106 -13.74 -18.07 0.22
C ALA A 106 -15.15 -18.33 0.79
N PRO A 107 -15.56 -19.60 0.98
CA PRO A 107 -16.82 -19.89 1.65
C PRO A 107 -16.76 -19.33 3.08
N GLU A 108 -17.84 -18.67 3.54
CA GLU A 108 -18.03 -18.38 4.96
C GLU A 108 -17.93 -19.71 5.71
N THR A 109 -16.80 -19.97 6.36
CA THR A 109 -16.71 -21.03 7.35
C THR A 109 -17.57 -20.59 8.52
N ASP A 110 -18.82 -21.07 8.57
CA ASP A 110 -19.60 -21.13 9.79
C ASP A 110 -18.71 -21.73 10.89
N GLU A 111 -18.54 -21.00 12.00
CA GLU A 111 -17.85 -21.52 13.16
C GLU A 111 -18.50 -22.85 13.59
N PRO A 112 -17.73 -23.90 13.93
CA PRO A 112 -18.33 -25.06 14.56
C PRO A 112 -18.86 -24.61 15.93
N GLU A 113 -20.18 -24.67 16.12
CA GLU A 113 -20.78 -24.65 17.44
C GLU A 113 -20.06 -25.70 18.30
N THR A 114 -19.51 -25.26 19.42
CA THR A 114 -18.89 -26.13 20.40
C THR A 114 -19.99 -26.86 21.16
N ASP A 115 -20.47 -27.98 20.61
CA ASP A 115 -21.29 -28.94 21.35
C ASP A 115 -20.35 -29.87 22.15
N ASP A 116 -20.12 -29.49 23.41
CA ASP A 116 -19.52 -30.34 24.42
C ASP A 116 -20.46 -31.53 24.72
N THR A 117 -20.25 -32.68 24.08
CA THR A 117 -20.47 -33.97 24.76
C THR A 117 -19.50 -35.07 24.31
N VAL A 118 -18.67 -35.48 25.27
CA VAL A 118 -17.77 -36.64 25.22
C VAL A 118 -18.57 -37.95 25.24
N THR A 119 -18.23 -38.93 24.39
CA THR A 119 -18.05 -40.37 24.76
C THR A 119 -17.28 -41.12 23.65
N PRO A 120 -16.26 -41.96 23.98
CA PRO A 120 -15.30 -42.51 23.01
C PRO A 120 -15.63 -43.92 22.51
N GLY A 121 -15.19 -44.23 21.29
CA GLY A 121 -14.92 -45.60 20.84
C GLY A 121 -15.25 -45.85 19.36
N ASP A 122 -14.22 -46.02 18.52
CA ASP A 122 -13.82 -47.31 17.94
C ASP A 122 -12.78 -47.07 16.83
N VAL A 123 -11.86 -48.03 16.67
CA VAL A 123 -10.73 -47.99 15.74
C VAL A 123 -11.11 -48.65 14.42
N THR A 124 -10.93 -47.99 13.27
CA THR A 124 -10.67 -48.69 12.01
C THR A 124 -9.69 -47.94 11.11
N ASP A 125 -8.69 -48.70 10.67
CA ASP A 125 -7.63 -48.44 9.71
C ASP A 125 -8.19 -48.34 8.26
N GLY A 126 -7.65 -47.44 7.41
CA GLY A 126 -8.17 -47.24 6.05
C GLY A 126 -7.49 -46.15 5.19
N VAL A 127 -6.37 -46.54 4.58
CA VAL A 127 -5.72 -46.12 3.31
C VAL A 127 -6.42 -45.07 2.39
N GLN A 128 -5.64 -44.02 2.01
CA GLN A 128 -5.54 -43.28 0.71
C GLN A 128 -6.77 -42.50 0.22
N GLU A 129 -6.68 -41.22 -0.16
CA GLU A 129 -6.19 -40.75 -1.48
C GLU A 129 -5.65 -39.30 -1.45
N GLU A 130 -4.44 -39.14 -1.98
CA GLU A 130 -3.90 -37.89 -2.52
C GLU A 130 -4.67 -37.55 -3.80
N ALA A 131 -5.53 -36.53 -3.75
CA ALA A 131 -6.11 -35.94 -4.95
C ALA A 131 -5.33 -34.67 -5.31
N GLY A 132 -4.23 -34.86 -6.04
CA GLY A 132 -3.64 -33.78 -6.84
C GLY A 132 -4.65 -33.35 -7.89
N SER A 133 -5.15 -32.12 -7.78
CA SER A 133 -5.94 -31.49 -8.84
C SER A 133 -5.00 -30.66 -9.71
N GLU A 134 -4.35 -31.33 -10.66
CA GLU A 134 -3.89 -30.67 -11.89
C GLU A 134 -5.08 -30.55 -12.86
N GLY A 135 -5.29 -29.34 -13.37
CA GLY A 135 -6.27 -28.98 -14.41
C GLY A 135 -6.58 -27.50 -14.25
N ASP A 136 -5.87 -26.57 -14.89
CA ASP A 136 -5.86 -26.30 -16.34
C ASP A 136 -7.27 -26.34 -16.97
N ALA A 137 -8.06 -25.33 -16.62
CA ALA A 137 -9.01 -24.60 -17.46
C ALA A 137 -9.88 -23.71 -16.54
N THR A 138 -9.33 -22.59 -16.04
CA THR A 138 -10.17 -21.55 -15.42
C THR A 138 -10.89 -20.80 -16.53
N ASP A 139 -12.21 -20.92 -16.53
CA ASP A 139 -13.15 -20.39 -17.51
C ASP A 139 -13.00 -18.87 -17.71
N SER A 140 -13.13 -18.41 -18.96
CA SER A 140 -13.14 -16.98 -19.34
C SER A 140 -14.20 -16.11 -18.64
N ALA A 141 -15.15 -16.74 -17.92
CA ALA A 141 -16.17 -16.06 -17.12
C ALA A 141 -15.59 -15.56 -15.78
N ASP A 142 -14.68 -16.31 -15.17
CA ASP A 142 -13.99 -15.93 -13.93
C ASP A 142 -13.05 -14.74 -14.18
N ASP A 143 -12.31 -14.79 -15.30
CA ASP A 143 -11.50 -13.67 -15.78
C ASP A 143 -12.32 -12.38 -15.97
N SER A 144 -13.55 -12.48 -16.47
CA SER A 144 -14.42 -11.32 -16.69
C SER A 144 -14.89 -10.72 -15.37
N ALA A 145 -15.21 -11.55 -14.37
CA ALA A 145 -15.62 -11.11 -13.05
C ALA A 145 -14.44 -10.48 -12.28
N PHE A 146 -13.28 -11.11 -12.31
CA PHE A 146 -12.05 -10.59 -11.72
C PHE A 146 -11.62 -9.26 -12.36
N LEU A 147 -11.70 -9.13 -13.68
CA LEU A 147 -11.40 -7.87 -14.38
C LEU A 147 -12.39 -6.75 -14.00
N ALA A 148 -13.66 -7.07 -13.80
CA ALA A 148 -14.65 -6.11 -13.32
C ALA A 148 -14.33 -5.66 -11.88
N PHE A 149 -14.00 -6.61 -11.00
CA PHE A 149 -13.56 -6.34 -9.64
C PHE A 149 -12.31 -5.46 -9.61
N CYS A 150 -11.27 -5.80 -10.39
CA CYS A 150 -10.05 -5.00 -10.49
C CYS A 150 -10.34 -3.56 -10.94
N ARG A 151 -11.24 -3.38 -11.91
CA ARG A 151 -11.64 -2.05 -12.38
C ARG A 151 -12.29 -1.24 -11.26
N GLU A 152 -13.30 -1.80 -10.61
CA GLU A 152 -14.00 -1.14 -9.49
C GLU A 152 -13.02 -0.81 -8.36
N ARG A 153 -12.12 -1.74 -8.06
CA ARG A 153 -11.15 -1.58 -6.99
C ARG A 153 -10.13 -0.47 -7.27
N VAL A 154 -9.56 -0.45 -8.47
CA VAL A 154 -8.64 0.61 -8.91
C VAL A 154 -9.36 1.97 -8.97
N GLU A 155 -10.62 2.01 -9.39
CA GLU A 155 -11.43 3.24 -9.39
C GLU A 155 -11.65 3.77 -7.96
N ALA A 156 -11.97 2.89 -7.01
CA ALA A 156 -12.12 3.25 -5.60
C ALA A 156 -10.82 3.78 -4.98
N LEU A 157 -9.68 3.15 -5.28
CA LEU A 157 -8.36 3.59 -4.83
C LEU A 157 -7.99 4.94 -5.43
N THR A 158 -8.18 5.11 -6.73
CA THR A 158 -7.89 6.38 -7.43
C THR A 158 -8.79 7.51 -6.91
N THR A 159 -10.08 7.24 -6.69
CA THR A 159 -11.02 8.18 -6.06
C THR A 159 -10.56 8.60 -4.67
N SER A 160 -10.00 7.67 -3.89
CA SER A 160 -9.42 7.99 -2.59
C SER A 160 -8.18 8.86 -2.72
N CYS A 161 -7.31 8.56 -3.69
CA CYS A 161 -6.14 9.38 -3.97
C CYS A 161 -6.52 10.82 -4.39
N GLU A 162 -7.57 10.98 -5.20
CA GLU A 162 -8.12 12.29 -5.56
C GLU A 162 -8.71 13.03 -4.35
N ARG A 163 -9.50 12.32 -3.52
CA ARG A 163 -10.13 12.89 -2.32
C ARG A 163 -9.12 13.49 -1.35
N TYR A 164 -8.01 12.79 -1.11
CA TYR A 164 -6.94 13.26 -0.22
C TYR A 164 -5.90 14.13 -0.93
N GLY A 165 -6.06 14.35 -2.24
CA GLY A 165 -5.24 15.22 -3.05
C GLY A 165 -3.81 14.72 -3.18
N PHE A 166 -3.60 13.43 -3.42
CA PHE A 166 -2.29 12.88 -3.77
C PHE A 166 -1.80 13.43 -5.12
N ASP A 167 -0.47 13.51 -5.28
CA ASP A 167 0.19 14.06 -6.48
C ASP A 167 0.30 13.03 -7.63
N GLY A 168 -0.12 11.79 -7.38
CA GLY A 168 -0.07 10.70 -8.36
C GLY A 168 -0.22 9.32 -7.73
N VAL A 169 -0.10 8.29 -8.57
CA VAL A 169 -0.19 6.88 -8.20
C VAL A 169 1.10 6.15 -8.55
N THR A 170 1.42 5.14 -7.75
CA THR A 170 2.44 4.12 -8.04
C THR A 170 1.73 2.78 -8.10
N PHE A 171 2.17 1.89 -8.99
CA PHE A 171 1.57 0.57 -9.16
C PHE A 171 2.63 -0.49 -8.90
N THR A 172 2.35 -1.41 -7.98
CA THR A 172 3.27 -2.48 -7.58
C THR A 172 2.74 -3.82 -8.08
N TYR A 173 3.63 -4.58 -8.70
CA TYR A 173 3.37 -5.92 -9.21
C TYR A 173 4.64 -6.76 -9.04
N ASP A 174 4.62 -7.66 -8.07
CA ASP A 174 5.77 -8.51 -7.73
C ASP A 174 5.88 -9.75 -8.62
N GLY A 175 4.88 -9.99 -9.47
CA GLY A 175 4.81 -11.19 -10.30
C GLY A 175 4.53 -12.46 -9.50
N PRO A 176 4.49 -13.61 -10.17
CA PRO A 176 4.28 -14.89 -9.49
C PRO A 176 5.43 -15.20 -8.53
N VAL A 177 5.10 -15.71 -7.35
CA VAL A 177 6.11 -16.12 -6.35
C VAL A 177 7.04 -17.16 -6.99
N LEU A 178 8.34 -16.86 -7.07
CA LEU A 178 9.30 -17.75 -7.75
C LEU A 178 9.32 -19.19 -7.20
N SER A 179 8.91 -19.39 -5.94
CA SER A 179 8.79 -20.72 -5.33
C SER A 179 7.64 -21.55 -5.90
N SER A 180 6.59 -20.94 -6.44
CA SER A 180 5.47 -21.62 -7.09
C SER A 180 5.70 -21.88 -8.59
N LEU A 181 6.81 -21.38 -9.16
CA LEU A 181 7.16 -21.65 -10.55
C LEU A 181 7.70 -23.08 -10.72
N THR A 182 7.07 -23.83 -11.62
CA THR A 182 7.60 -25.09 -12.15
C THR A 182 8.98 -24.88 -12.79
N PRO A 183 9.87 -25.89 -12.83
CA PRO A 183 11.24 -25.74 -13.32
C PRO A 183 11.35 -25.14 -14.73
N SER A 184 10.34 -25.33 -15.58
CA SER A 184 10.25 -24.79 -16.93
C SER A 184 9.98 -23.29 -17.01
N ARG A 185 9.61 -22.62 -15.91
CA ARG A 185 9.36 -21.18 -15.83
C ARG A 185 10.42 -20.40 -15.06
N ARG A 186 11.46 -21.06 -14.55
CA ARG A 186 12.64 -20.40 -13.94
C ARG A 186 13.71 -20.22 -15.02
N LEU A 187 13.68 -19.09 -15.73
CA LEU A 187 14.75 -18.69 -16.64
C LEU A 187 15.61 -17.60 -15.99
#